data_AF-A0A656Z4K3-F1
#
_entry.id   AF-A0A656Z4K3-F1
#
_cell.length_a   1.000
_cell.length_b   1.000
_cell.length_c   1.000
_cell.angle_alpha   90.00
_cell.angle_beta   90.00
_cell.angle_gamma   90.00
#
_symmetry.space_group_name_H-M   'P 1'
#
loop_
_entity.id
_entity.type
_entity.pdbx_description
1 polymer ?
#
loop_
_entity_poly.entity_id
_entity_poly.type
_entity_poly.pdbx_seq_one_letter_code
_entity_poly.pdbx_strand_id
1 'polypeptide(L)' 'MIFVTHDIEESIFMATRVVTMTARPGKIKSITPVNIEHPRSYQVKASPEFSELRLKLTEEIRSEAITAAKQAA' A
#
# COMPACT_ATOMS: atom_id res chain seq x y z
N MET A 1 1.21 -17.01 0.54
CA MET A 1 0.72 -16.49 -0.75
C MET A 1 1.16 -15.05 -0.89
N ILE A 2 1.53 -14.62 -2.10
CA ILE A 2 1.86 -13.21 -2.42
C ILE A 2 0.92 -12.79 -3.55
N PHE A 3 0.32 -11.61 -3.40
CA PHE A 3 -0.54 -10.99 -4.41
C PHE A 3 0.04 -9.62 -4.77
N VAL A 4 0.02 -9.29 -6.06
CA VAL A 4 0.58 -8.03 -6.59
C VAL A 4 -0.55 -7.33 -7.34
N THR A 5 -0.87 -6.11 -6.92
CA THR A 5 -1.89 -5.26 -7.54
C THR A 5 -1.41 -3.82 -7.59
N HIS A 6 -2.05 -3.02 -8.42
CA HIS A 6 -1.86 -1.58 -8.49
C HIS A 6 -2.85 -0.82 -7.59
N ASP A 7 -3.83 -1.51 -7.00
CA ASP A 7 -4.83 -0.92 -6.11
C ASP A 7 -4.40 -1.04 -4.64
N ILE A 8 -4.26 0.11 -3.99
CA ILE A 8 -3.89 0.22 -2.57
C ILE A 8 -5.01 -0.31 -1.68
N GLU A 9 -6.27 -0.01 -1.98
CA GLU A 9 -7.38 -0.46 -1.15
C GLU A 9 -7.53 -1.97 -1.20
N GLU A 10 -7.36 -2.57 -2.39
CA GLU A 10 -7.34 -4.03 -2.54
C GLU A 10 -6.21 -4.66 -1.72
N SER A 11 -5.00 -4.06 -1.79
CA SER A 11 -3.84 -4.50 -1.01
C SER A 11 -4.11 -4.48 0.49
N ILE A 12 -4.68 -3.38 1.02
CA ILE A 12 -5.02 -3.27 2.44
C ILE A 12 -6.10 -4.27 2.80
N PHE A 13 -7.17 -4.39 2.00
CA PHE A 13 -8.32 -5.23 2.31
C PHE A 13 -8.00 -6.73 2.30
N MET A 14 -7.11 -7.18 1.42
CA MET A 14 -6.78 -8.61 1.29
C MET A 14 -5.61 -9.06 2.16
N ALA A 15 -4.63 -8.17 2.44
CA ALA A 15 -3.37 -8.59 3.04
C ALA A 15 -3.33 -8.42 4.57
N THR A 16 -2.48 -9.23 5.20
CA THR A 16 -2.00 -9.02 6.58
C THR A 16 -0.77 -8.10 6.62
N ARG A 17 -0.05 -8.00 5.49
CA ARG A 17 1.13 -7.15 5.31
C ARG A 17 1.13 -6.60 3.89
N VAL A 18 1.29 -5.29 3.75
CA VAL A 18 1.49 -4.62 2.46
C VAL A 18 2.96 -4.27 2.29
N VAL A 19 3.55 -4.64 1.17
CA VAL A 19 4.93 -4.33 0.83
C VAL A 19 4.95 -3.25 -0.24
N THR A 20 5.49 -2.08 0.08
CA THR A 20 5.69 -1.01 -0.91
C THR A 20 7.08 -1.18 -1.54
N MET A 21 7.16 -1.10 -2.87
CA MET A 21 8.43 -1.11 -3.59
C MET A 21 8.89 0.30 -3.96
N THR A 22 10.20 0.53 -3.97
CA THR A 22 10.78 1.75 -4.53
C THR A 22 10.59 1.79 -6.05
N ALA A 23 10.72 2.99 -6.60
CA ALA A 23 10.97 3.21 -8.02
C ALA A 23 12.26 2.51 -8.48
N ARG A 24 12.63 2.69 -9.75
CA ARG A 24 13.78 2.03 -10.36
C ARG A 24 15.08 2.38 -9.61
N PRO A 25 15.90 1.38 -9.22
CA PRO A 25 15.66 -0.06 -9.28
C PRO A 25 14.73 -0.56 -8.16
N GLY A 26 13.81 -1.47 -8.48
CA GLY A 26 12.77 -1.95 -7.55
C GLY A 26 13.35 -2.67 -6.33
N LYS A 27 13.28 -2.03 -5.17
CA LYS A 27 13.68 -2.57 -3.86
C LYS A 27 12.49 -2.49 -2.91
N ILE A 28 12.52 -3.25 -1.81
CA ILE A 28 11.53 -3.08 -0.75
C ILE A 28 11.77 -1.72 -0.08
N LYS A 29 10.76 -0.84 -0.15
CA LYS A 29 10.76 0.45 0.54
C LYS A 29 10.31 0.29 1.99
N SER A 30 9.17 -0.38 2.16
CA SER A 30 8.51 -0.53 3.45
C SER A 30 7.72 -1.83 3.50
N ILE A 31 7.49 -2.34 4.70
CA ILE A 31 6.53 -3.42 4.95
C ILE A 31 5.58 -2.93 6.03
N THR A 32 4.35 -2.64 5.65
CA THR A 32 3.30 -2.11 6.54
C THR A 32 2.42 -3.25 7.04
N PRO A 33 2.35 -3.52 8.36
CA PRO A 33 1.39 -4.47 8.90
C PRO A 33 -0.03 -3.91 8.78
N VAL A 34 -0.98 -4.78 8.47
CA VAL A 34 -2.41 -4.45 8.42
C VAL A 34 -3.09 -5.14 9.61
N ASN A 35 -3.21 -4.43 10.72
CA ASN A 35 -3.76 -4.94 11.98
C ASN A 35 -5.30 -4.88 12.01
N ILE A 36 -5.92 -5.26 10.90
CA ILE A 36 -7.37 -5.37 10.77
C ILE A 36 -7.70 -6.86 10.72
N GLU A 37 -8.45 -7.35 11.71
CA GLU A 37 -8.75 -8.78 11.83
C GLU A 37 -9.63 -9.30 10.68
N HIS A 38 -9.45 -10.59 10.35
CA HIS A 38 -10.34 -11.31 9.44
C HIS A 38 -11.42 -12.04 10.23
N PRO A 39 -12.65 -12.20 9.69
CA PRO A 39 -13.10 -11.79 8.36
C PRO A 39 -13.42 -10.28 8.26
N ARG A 40 -12.98 -9.65 7.16
CA ARG A 40 -13.20 -8.21 6.93
C ARG A 40 -14.51 -7.98 6.18
N SER A 41 -15.39 -7.18 6.78
CA SER A 41 -16.58 -6.65 6.12
C SER A 41 -16.23 -5.44 5.24
N TYR A 42 -17.02 -5.15 4.21
CA TYR A 42 -16.88 -3.94 3.40
C TYR A 42 -16.96 -2.65 4.23
N GLN A 43 -17.64 -2.67 5.39
CA GLN A 43 -17.71 -1.53 6.31
C GLN A 43 -16.33 -1.09 6.82
N VAL A 44 -15.35 -1.99 6.88
CA VAL A 44 -13.99 -1.68 7.30
C VAL A 44 -13.34 -0.63 6.38
N LYS A 45 -13.72 -0.54 5.11
CA LYS A 45 -13.18 0.49 4.20
C LYS A 45 -13.51 1.92 4.67
N ALA A 46 -14.57 2.08 5.45
CA ALA A 46 -14.96 3.36 6.04
C ALA A 46 -14.36 3.58 7.44
N SER A 47 -13.58 2.64 7.97
CA SER A 47 -12.96 2.77 9.29
C SER A 47 -11.79 3.77 9.27
N PRO A 48 -11.52 4.45 10.41
CA PRO A 48 -10.35 5.31 10.55
C PRO A 48 -9.04 4.56 10.29
N GLU A 49 -8.89 3.34 10.80
CA GLU A 49 -7.67 2.55 10.69
C GLU A 49 -7.36 2.20 9.24
N PHE A 50 -8.39 1.85 8.46
CA PHE A 50 -8.24 1.60 7.03
C PHE A 50 -7.86 2.88 6.28
N SER A 51 -8.48 4.01 6.64
CA SER A 51 -8.23 5.32 6.03
C SER A 51 -6.80 5.80 6.29
N GLU A 52 -6.26 5.58 7.49
CA GLU A 52 -4.88 5.89 7.86
C GLU A 52 -3.88 5.06 7.04
N LEU A 53 -4.11 3.74 6.93
CA LEU A 53 -3.29 2.87 6.10
C LEU A 53 -3.32 3.28 4.63
N ARG A 54 -4.50 3.63 4.11
CA ARG A 54 -4.69 4.11 2.74
C ARG A 54 -3.89 5.38 2.50
N LEU A 55 -4.02 6.37 3.38
CA LEU A 55 -3.32 7.65 3.25
C LEU A 55 -1.80 7.45 3.27
N LYS A 56 -1.29 6.67 4.23
CA LYS A 56 0.13 6.34 4.36
C LYS A 56 0.68 5.72 3.08
N LEU A 57 0.05 4.64 2.61
CA LEU A 57 0.52 3.90 1.43
C LEU A 57 0.40 4.73 0.14
N THR A 58 -0.64 5.56 0.04
CA THR A 58 -0.82 6.48 -1.09
C THR A 58 0.33 7.48 -1.17
N GLU A 59 0.71 8.09 -0.05
CA GLU A 59 1.85 9.01 -0.03
C GLU A 59 3.19 8.30 -0.32
N GLU A 60 3.38 7.07 0.19
CA GLU A 60 4.58 6.29 -0.11
C GLU A 60 4.73 6.02 -1.62
N ILE A 61 3.65 5.59 -2.29
CA ILE A 61 3.63 5.32 -3.73
C ILE A 61 3.75 6.62 -4.52
N ARG A 62 3.05 7.68 -4.13
CA ARG A 62 3.14 9.00 -4.79
C ARG A 62 4.57 9.53 -4.77
N SER A 63 5.26 9.39 -3.63
CA SER A 63 6.68 9.75 -3.51
C SER A 63 7.59 8.95 -4.44
N GLU A 64 7.28 7.68 -4.70
CA GLU A 64 8.06 6.86 -5.64
C GLU A 64 7.75 7.23 -7.11
N ALA A 65 6.48 7.52 -7.43
CA ALA A 65 6.09 7.97 -8.77
C ALA A 65 6.78 9.29 -9.16
N ILE A 66 6.68 10.27 -8.25
CA ILE A 66 7.77 11.16 -7.80
C ILE A 66 9.16 10.99 -8.46
N THR A 67 9.95 10.22 -7.72
CA THR A 67 11.33 9.86 -8.00
C THR A 67 11.49 9.23 -9.39
N ALA A 68 10.59 8.33 -9.78
CA ALA A 68 10.65 7.66 -11.08
C ALA A 68 10.56 8.66 -12.24
N ALA A 69 9.65 9.65 -12.14
CA ALA A 69 9.51 10.68 -13.16
C ALA A 69 10.76 11.58 -13.27
N LYS A 70 11.38 11.92 -12.13
CA LYS A 70 12.62 12.72 -12.10
C LYS A 70 13.83 11.98 -12.68
N GLN A 71 13.92 10.66 -12.49
CA GLN A 71 15.01 9.84 -13.02
C GLN A 71 14.92 9.59 -14.53
N ALA A 72 13.72 9.74 -15.09
CA ALA A 72 13.47 9.55 -16.52
C ALA A 72 13.64 10.84 -17.34
N ALA A 73 13.85 11.97 -16.68
CA ALA A 73 14.16 13.27 -17.27
C ALA A 73 15.68 13.48 -17.32
#